data_AF-A0A353NGB3-F1
#
_entry.id   AF-A0A353NGB3-F1
#
_cell.length_a   1.000
_cell.length_b   1.000
_cell.length_c   1.000
_cell.angle_alpha   90.00
_cell.angle_beta   90.00
_cell.angle_gamma   90.00
#
_symmetry.space_group_name_H-M   'P 1'
#
loop_
_entity.id
_entity.type
_entity.pdbx_description
1 polymer ?
#
loop_
_entity_poly.entity_id
_entity_poly.type
_entity_poly.pdbx_seq_one_letter_code
_entity_poly.pdbx_strand_id
1 'polypeptide(L)' 'TTHYMEEAEYCDRIALIYGGRMIAAGSPLELKTEVMQDKIIDLRCPEP' A
#
# COMPACT_ATOMS: atom_id res chain seq x y z
N THR A 1 -5.35 7.45 -8.50
CA THR A 1 -4.85 6.10 -8.22
C THR A 1 -3.37 6.11 -8.44
N THR A 2 -2.59 5.61 -7.49
CA THR A 2 -1.12 5.56 -7.59
C THR A 2 -0.68 4.11 -7.38
N HIS A 3 0.48 3.78 -7.92
CA HIS A 3 1.16 2.51 -7.66
C HIS A 3 2.16 2.62 -6.50
N TYR A 4 2.39 3.83 -5.99
CA TYR A 4 3.31 4.10 -4.90
C TYR A 4 2.55 4.22 -3.58
N MET A 5 2.89 3.36 -2.61
CA MET A 5 2.25 3.38 -1.30
C MET A 5 2.52 4.70 -0.55
N GLU A 6 3.71 5.29 -0.72
CA GLU A 6 4.09 6.57 -0.09
C GLU A 6 3.17 7.73 -0.49
N GLU A 7 2.77 7.79 -1.77
CA GLU A 7 1.80 8.77 -2.23
C GLU A 7 0.38 8.47 -1.69
N ALA A 8 0.05 7.20 -1.52
CA ALA A 8 -1.24 6.76 -1.00
C ALA A 8 -1.38 7.02 0.52
N GLU A 9 -0.27 7.19 1.24
CA GLU A 9 -0.26 7.49 2.68
C GLU A 9 -0.80 8.89 3.03
N TYR A 10 -0.88 9.80 2.06
CA TYR A 10 -1.50 11.11 2.26
C TYR A 10 -3.05 11.06 2.29
N CYS A 11 -3.65 9.91 1.99
CA CYS A 11 -5.10 9.73 1.97
C CYS A 11 -5.61 9.15 3.30
N ASP A 12 -6.79 9.60 3.74
CA ASP A 12 -7.44 9.05 4.94
C ASP A 12 -7.78 7.56 4.79
N ARG A 13 -8.13 7.15 3.56
CA ARG A 13 -8.50 5.77 3.21
C ARG A 13 -8.04 5.43 1.80
N ILE A 14 -7.63 4.19 1.62
CA ILE A 14 -7.16 3.65 0.35
C ILE A 14 -7.76 2.27 0.09
N ALA A 15 -7.82 1.88 -1.18
CA ALA A 15 -8.25 0.56 -1.61
C ALA A 15 -7.21 -0.04 -2.56
N LEU A 16 -6.84 -1.30 -2.31
CA LEU A 16 -5.93 -2.07 -3.14
C LEU A 16 -6.74 -2.87 -4.15
N ILE A 17 -6.38 -2.75 -5.43
CA ILE A 17 -7.05 -3.44 -6.53
C ILE A 17 -6.01 -4.28 -7.29
N TYR A 18 -6.31 -5.56 -7.49
CA TYR A 18 -5.50 -6.47 -8.28
C TYR A 18 -6.40 -7.31 -9.18
N GLY A 19 -6.08 -7.39 -10.48
CA GLY A 19 -6.88 -8.13 -11.45
C GLY A 19 -8.33 -7.65 -11.58
N GLY A 20 -8.57 -6.33 -11.42
CA GLY A 20 -9.92 -5.75 -11.48
C GLY A 20 -10.80 -6.06 -10.25
N ARG A 21 -10.22 -6.61 -9.18
CA ARG A 21 -10.92 -6.91 -7.93
C ARG A 21 -10.29 -6.13 -6.78
N MET A 22 -11.12 -5.61 -5.88
CA MET A 22 -10.64 -5.03 -4.62
C MET A 22 -10.18 -6.16 -3.70
N ILE A 23 -8.94 -6.07 -3.25
CA ILE A 23 -8.32 -7.08 -2.37
C ILE A 23 -8.20 -6.59 -0.92
N ALA A 24 -8.20 -5.27 -0.71
CA ALA A 24 -8.20 -4.66 0.62
C ALA A 24 -8.71 -3.22 0.56
N ALA A 25 -9.26 -2.71 1.66
CA ALA A 25 -9.56 -1.30 1.82
C ALA A 25 -9.54 -0.90 3.30
N GLY A 26 -9.01 0.28 3.60
CA GLY A 26 -8.81 0.76 4.97
C GLY A 26 -7.97 2.03 5.00
N SER A 27 -7.61 2.49 6.20
CA SER A 27 -6.56 3.49 6.34
C SER A 27 -5.20 2.90 5.93
N PRO A 28 -4.24 3.74 5.52
CA PRO A 28 -2.88 3.27 5.21
C PRO A 28 -2.24 2.49 6.37
N LEU A 29 -2.51 2.90 7.62
CA LEU A 29 -2.01 2.24 8.81
C LEU A 29 -2.61 0.84 8.97
N GLU A 30 -3.93 0.71 8.93
CA GLU A 30 -4.64 -0.58 9.04
C GLU A 30 -4.17 -1.57 7.96
N LEU A 31 -4.00 -1.10 6.71
CA LEU A 31 -3.56 -1.98 5.64
C LEU A 31 -2.14 -2.49 5.84
N LYS A 32 -1.23 -1.65 6.34
CA LYS A 32 0.15 -2.04 6.67
C LYS A 32 0.23 -3.01 7.85
N THR A 33 -0.67 -2.89 8.84
CA THR A 33 -0.60 -3.67 10.08
C THR A 33 -1.43 -4.95 10.05
N GLU A 34 -2.60 -4.92 9.41
CA GLU A 34 -3.59 -6.01 9.52
C GLU A 34 -3.69 -6.86 8.25
N VAL A 35 -3.47 -6.26 7.08
CA VAL A 35 -3.73 -6.90 5.79
C VAL A 35 -2.46 -7.36 5.09
N MET A 36 -1.42 -6.52 5.08
CA MET A 36 -0.12 -6.83 4.50
C MET A 36 0.74 -7.65 5.47
N GLN A 37 0.31 -8.89 5.75
CA GLN A 37 1.03 -9.82 6.63
C GLN A 37 2.26 -10.46 5.99
N ASP A 38 2.36 -10.40 4.65
CA ASP A 38 3.57 -10.77 3.93
C ASP A 38 4.66 -9.72 4.13
N LYS A 39 5.92 -10.16 4.00
CA LYS A 39 7.09 -9.31 4.24
C LYS A 39 7.13 -8.15 3.24
N ILE A 40 6.72 -6.96 3.68
CA ILE A 40 6.95 -5.70 2.95
C ILE A 40 8.46 -5.43 2.92
N ILE A 41 9.03 -5.28 1.74
CA ILE A 41 10.44 -4.93 1.56
C ILE A 41 10.51 -3.51 1.01
N ASP A 42 10.90 -2.57 1.87
CA ASP A 42 11.28 -1.22 1.45
C ASP A 42 12.68 -1.31 0.83
N LEU A 43 12.75 -1.26 -0.51
CA LEU A 43 14.00 -1.27 -1.26
C LEU A 43 14.41 0.16 -1.57
N ARG A 44 15.36 0.68 -0.78
CA ARG A 44 15.98 1.98 -1.03
C ARG A 44 17.20 1.77 -1.91
N CYS A 45 17.16 2.33 -3.12
CA CYS A 45 18.34 2.46 -3.95
C CYS A 45 18.90 3.88 -3.72
N PRO A 46 20.03 4.03 -3.00
CA PRO A 46 20.51 5.35 -2.61
C PRO A 46 20.94 6.21 -3.80
N GLU A 47 21.41 5.63 -4.91
CA GLU A 47 21.77 6.31 -6.17
C GLU A 47 21.67 5.30 -7.35
N PRO A 48 21.35 5.74 -8.59
CA PRO A 48 21.16 4.87 -9.76
C PRO A 48 22.44 4.19 -10.28
#